data_AF-A0A3R6SKJ9-F1
#
_entry.id   AF-A0A3R6SKJ9-F1
#
_cell.length_a   1.000
_cell.length_b   1.000
_cell.length_c   1.000
_cell.angle_alpha   90.00
_cell.angle_beta   90.00
_cell.angle_gamma   90.00
#
_symmetry.space_group_name_H-M   'P 1'
#
loop_
_entity.id
_entity.type
_entity.pdbx_description
1 polymer ?
#
loop_
_entity_poly.entity_id
_entity_poly.type
_entity_poly.pdbx_seq_one_letter_code
_entity_poly.pdbx_strand_id
1 'polypeptide(L)'
;MRLSVAMVFLSMLLCACTEASQNQELPAATYMGGKDSIAGICEELESAGASHVDTFREWTTDFADTAGKNAGLEDGWSDPGKMKADIGKCMDGWEQNHDYSDADCRMTAFLLLDGVLRAESTEGSYEGTYLMFDTEAIDNVDRYESIKENKNMFTTLYGEKNVTDGSRPENTFSDSWKHYGFQVDSDRLSLLSIVIYDPYSDVVFVGHTGVLIKYSDYYLFIEKIAFEQPYQATKVHNMDELLDIMSLRPEYFGEEGEAGPFVYCNGEYLGTLKKNI
;
A
#
# COMPACT_ATOMS: atom_id res chain seq x y z
N MET A 1 -30.74 56.14 -27.23
CA MET A 1 -30.48 55.64 -25.85
C MET A 1 -31.22 54.32 -25.69
N ARG A 2 -30.47 53.21 -25.53
CA ARG A 2 -30.82 51.83 -25.11
C ARG A 2 -29.75 50.91 -25.72
N LEU A 3 -28.58 50.77 -25.06
CA LEU A 3 -28.15 49.60 -24.26
C LEU A 3 -28.46 48.27 -24.97
N SER A 4 -27.43 47.58 -25.50
CA SER A 4 -26.74 46.40 -24.93
C SER A 4 -27.70 45.22 -24.70
N VAL A 5 -27.42 43.99 -25.12
CA VAL A 5 -26.39 43.11 -24.54
C VAL A 5 -26.08 41.99 -25.54
N ALA A 6 -24.80 41.81 -25.89
CA ALA A 6 -24.29 40.57 -26.46
C ALA A 6 -23.98 39.62 -25.29
N MET A 7 -24.70 38.50 -25.22
CA MET A 7 -24.56 37.50 -24.18
C MET A 7 -23.48 36.50 -24.63
N VAL A 8 -22.23 36.76 -24.26
CA VAL A 8 -21.15 35.77 -24.36
C VAL A 8 -21.31 34.83 -23.18
N PHE A 9 -21.85 33.64 -23.43
CA PHE A 9 -21.79 32.53 -22.48
C PHE A 9 -20.35 32.03 -22.44
N LEU A 10 -19.57 32.58 -21.51
CA LEU A 10 -18.29 32.04 -21.11
C LEU A 10 -18.57 30.83 -20.22
N SER A 11 -18.48 29.62 -20.79
CA SER A 11 -18.58 28.37 -20.05
C SER A 11 -17.33 28.20 -19.17
N MET A 12 -17.33 28.83 -17.99
CA MET A 12 -16.47 28.41 -16.88
C MET A 12 -17.03 27.10 -16.32
N LEU A 13 -16.68 25.98 -16.95
CA LEU A 13 -16.63 24.71 -16.25
C LEU A 13 -15.39 24.78 -15.34
N LEU A 14 -15.62 25.35 -14.16
CA LEU A 14 -14.66 25.35 -13.07
C LEU A 14 -14.39 23.90 -12.68
N CYS A 15 -13.17 23.47 -12.98
CA CYS A 15 -12.52 22.30 -12.45
C CYS A 15 -12.36 22.50 -10.93
N ALA A 16 -13.44 22.28 -10.18
CA ALA A 16 -13.47 22.49 -8.74
C ALA A 16 -12.79 21.35 -7.94
N CYS A 17 -12.32 20.30 -8.61
CA CYS A 17 -11.67 19.16 -7.95
C CYS A 17 -10.14 19.28 -7.88
N THR A 18 -9.49 20.24 -8.56
CA THR A 18 -8.03 20.37 -8.55
C THR A 18 -7.48 21.34 -7.50
N GLU A 19 -8.31 22.24 -6.93
CA GLU A 19 -7.85 23.22 -5.93
C GLU A 19 -7.65 22.64 -4.53
N ALA A 20 -8.30 21.52 -4.18
CA ALA A 20 -8.16 20.90 -2.85
C ALA A 20 -6.77 20.28 -2.62
N SER A 21 -6.02 19.98 -3.69
CA SER A 21 -4.71 19.32 -3.62
C SER A 21 -3.53 20.31 -3.44
N GLN A 22 -3.66 21.57 -3.88
CA GLN A 22 -2.50 22.48 -3.98
C GLN A 22 -2.09 23.22 -2.69
N ASN A 23 -2.93 23.22 -1.63
CA ASN A 23 -2.67 23.99 -0.41
C ASN A 23 -2.40 23.13 0.84
N GLN A 24 -2.24 21.82 0.68
CA GLN A 24 -1.97 20.94 1.80
C GLN A 24 -0.47 20.96 2.15
N GLU A 25 -0.16 21.29 3.40
CA GLU A 25 1.22 21.26 3.90
C GLU A 25 1.72 19.81 3.93
N LEU A 26 2.86 19.54 3.29
CA LEU A 26 3.48 18.23 3.22
C LEU A 26 4.68 18.13 4.19
N PRO A 27 4.95 16.96 4.78
CA PRO A 27 4.26 15.69 4.56
C PRO A 27 2.90 15.61 5.27
N ALA A 28 1.97 14.85 4.71
CA ALA A 28 0.64 14.67 5.28
C ALA A 28 0.11 13.26 5.05
N ALA A 29 -0.72 12.75 5.96
CA ALA A 29 -1.29 11.42 5.83
C ALA A 29 -2.73 11.34 6.37
N THR A 30 -3.47 10.32 5.95
CA THR A 30 -4.87 10.09 6.34
C THR A 30 -5.09 8.60 6.61
N TYR A 31 -5.96 8.28 7.58
CA TYR A 31 -6.40 6.91 7.86
C TYR A 31 -7.64 6.50 7.04
N MET A 32 -7.98 7.29 6.01
CA MET A 32 -9.13 7.02 5.15
C MET A 32 -10.42 6.74 5.97
N GLY A 33 -10.57 7.45 7.09
CA GLY A 33 -11.57 7.15 8.13
C GLY A 33 -13.00 7.53 7.77
N GLY A 34 -13.23 8.07 6.56
CA GLY A 34 -14.55 8.40 6.08
C GLY A 34 -14.59 8.72 4.60
N LYS A 35 -15.75 9.21 4.15
CA LYS A 35 -16.11 9.26 2.73
C LYS A 35 -15.25 10.23 1.94
N ASP A 36 -14.83 11.35 2.53
CA ASP A 36 -14.12 12.40 1.80
C ASP A 36 -12.69 11.96 1.47
N SER A 37 -11.98 11.43 2.47
CA SER A 37 -10.63 10.86 2.30
C SER A 37 -10.64 9.63 1.40
N ILE A 38 -11.61 8.71 1.54
CA ILE A 38 -11.75 7.55 0.66
C ILE A 38 -11.98 7.97 -0.79
N ALA A 39 -12.92 8.88 -1.04
CA ALA A 39 -13.24 9.33 -2.39
C ALA A 39 -12.02 10.00 -3.06
N GLY A 40 -11.32 10.87 -2.33
CA GLY A 40 -10.12 11.53 -2.84
C GLY A 40 -9.00 10.56 -3.21
N ILE A 41 -8.71 9.56 -2.37
CA ILE A 41 -7.68 8.56 -2.68
C ILE A 41 -8.09 7.65 -3.85
N CYS A 42 -9.37 7.29 -3.95
CA CYS A 42 -9.85 6.51 -5.09
C CYS A 42 -9.70 7.27 -6.42
N GLU A 43 -9.99 8.58 -6.43
CA GLU A 43 -9.80 9.42 -7.63
C GLU A 43 -8.31 9.46 -8.06
N GLU A 44 -7.40 9.57 -7.10
CA GLU A 44 -5.94 9.56 -7.36
C GLU A 44 -5.47 8.20 -7.90
N LEU A 45 -5.99 7.09 -7.37
CA LEU A 45 -5.72 5.73 -7.83
C LEU A 45 -6.26 5.49 -9.26
N GLU A 46 -7.50 5.87 -9.52
CA GLU A 46 -8.12 5.79 -10.85
C GLU A 46 -7.32 6.62 -11.87
N SER A 47 -6.94 7.84 -11.51
CA SER A 47 -6.12 8.72 -12.34
C SER A 47 -4.74 8.14 -12.67
N ALA A 48 -4.16 7.38 -11.73
CA ALA A 48 -2.87 6.72 -11.91
C ALA A 48 -2.96 5.40 -12.70
N GLY A 49 -4.16 4.91 -13.00
CA GLY A 49 -4.37 3.66 -13.71
C GLY A 49 -4.31 2.43 -12.80
N ALA A 50 -4.61 2.57 -11.51
CA ALA A 50 -4.70 1.44 -10.59
C ALA A 50 -5.88 0.53 -10.98
N SER A 51 -5.75 -0.74 -10.66
CA SER A 51 -6.78 -1.76 -10.92
C SER A 51 -7.73 -1.89 -9.74
N HIS A 52 -8.95 -2.39 -10.01
CA HIS A 52 -9.93 -2.76 -8.98
C HIS A 52 -10.20 -1.66 -7.93
N VAL A 53 -10.16 -0.38 -8.33
CA VAL A 53 -10.37 0.74 -7.40
C VAL A 53 -11.78 0.72 -6.77
N ASP A 54 -12.78 0.21 -7.47
CA ASP A 54 -14.12 0.01 -6.91
C ASP A 54 -14.10 -1.00 -5.76
N THR A 55 -13.40 -2.13 -5.91
CA THR A 55 -13.23 -3.13 -4.84
C THR A 55 -12.43 -2.55 -3.68
N PHE A 56 -11.35 -1.80 -3.95
CA PHE A 56 -10.61 -1.10 -2.91
C PHE A 56 -11.48 -0.07 -2.16
N ARG A 57 -12.36 0.66 -2.86
CA ARG A 57 -13.33 1.58 -2.26
C ARG A 57 -14.30 0.84 -1.35
N GLU A 58 -14.80 -0.31 -1.78
CA GLU A 58 -15.64 -1.17 -0.95
C GLU A 58 -14.89 -1.60 0.31
N TRP A 59 -13.62 -2.01 0.17
CA TRP A 59 -12.84 -2.49 1.31
C TRP A 59 -12.57 -1.42 2.35
N THR A 60 -12.12 -0.26 1.89
CA THR A 60 -11.82 0.90 2.73
C THR A 60 -13.07 1.46 3.40
N THR A 61 -14.21 1.52 2.68
CA THR A 61 -15.48 2.01 3.23
C THR A 61 -15.99 1.10 4.34
N ASP A 62 -15.95 -0.21 4.12
CA ASP A 62 -16.39 -1.19 5.12
C ASP A 62 -15.52 -1.16 6.38
N PHE A 63 -14.19 -1.09 6.22
CA PHE A 63 -13.30 -0.91 7.36
C PHE A 63 -13.59 0.41 8.09
N ALA A 64 -13.76 1.53 7.38
CA ALA A 64 -14.07 2.82 7.99
C ALA A 64 -15.40 2.81 8.74
N ASP A 65 -16.46 2.20 8.18
CA ASP A 65 -17.79 2.16 8.78
C ASP A 65 -17.89 1.20 9.99
N THR A 66 -16.97 0.22 10.09
CA THR A 66 -16.90 -0.78 11.17
C THR A 66 -15.76 -0.48 12.15
N ALA A 67 -14.56 -1.01 11.87
CA ALA A 67 -13.34 -0.87 12.65
C ALA A 67 -12.97 0.60 12.89
N GLY A 68 -12.99 1.40 11.82
CA GLY A 68 -12.60 2.80 11.84
C GLY A 68 -13.52 3.64 12.73
N LYS A 69 -14.84 3.45 12.60
CA LYS A 69 -15.84 4.11 13.43
C LYS A 69 -15.71 3.72 14.90
N ASN A 70 -15.43 2.45 15.19
CA ASN A 70 -15.22 1.99 16.58
C ASN A 70 -13.94 2.60 17.19
N ALA A 71 -12.88 2.72 16.39
CA ALA A 71 -11.62 3.34 16.79
C ALA A 71 -11.66 4.88 16.80
N GLY A 72 -12.67 5.49 16.17
CA GLY A 72 -12.78 6.94 16.02
C GLY A 72 -11.80 7.52 15.01
N LEU A 73 -11.54 6.82 13.90
CA LEU A 73 -10.69 7.31 12.82
C LEU A 73 -11.28 8.58 12.21
N GLU A 74 -10.40 9.54 11.92
CA GLU A 74 -10.79 10.82 11.34
C GLU A 74 -10.89 10.75 9.81
N ASP A 75 -11.88 11.45 9.26
CA ASP A 75 -12.03 11.66 7.82
C ASP A 75 -11.30 12.94 7.40
N GLY A 76 -9.97 12.85 7.33
CA GLY A 76 -9.15 14.02 7.05
C GLY A 76 -7.67 13.71 6.99
N TRP A 77 -6.92 14.73 6.57
CA TRP A 77 -5.46 14.68 6.53
C TRP A 77 -4.85 15.29 7.79
N SER A 78 -3.75 14.71 8.23
CA SER A 78 -3.00 15.07 9.43
C SER A 78 -1.49 14.96 9.19
N ASP A 79 -0.71 15.49 10.14
CA ASP A 79 0.73 15.28 10.21
C ASP A 79 1.04 13.78 10.45
N PRO A 80 1.83 13.11 9.59
CA PRO A 80 2.12 11.68 9.74
C PRO A 80 2.74 11.33 11.09
N GLY A 81 3.56 12.21 11.66
CA GLY A 81 4.18 11.99 12.99
C GLY A 81 3.19 12.07 14.16
N LYS A 82 1.97 12.57 13.92
CA LYS A 82 0.89 12.65 14.91
C LYS A 82 -0.17 11.57 14.73
N MET A 83 -0.11 10.81 13.63
CA MET A 83 -1.08 9.77 13.36
C MET A 83 -0.94 8.63 14.35
N LYS A 84 -2.04 8.35 15.07
CA LYS A 84 -2.10 7.25 16.01
C LYS A 84 -3.52 6.69 16.05
N ALA A 85 -3.70 5.48 15.53
CA ALA A 85 -4.93 4.72 15.66
C ALA A 85 -4.92 3.84 16.92
N ASP A 86 -6.09 3.63 17.50
CA ASP A 86 -6.31 2.61 18.53
C ASP A 86 -6.53 1.26 17.84
N ILE A 87 -5.45 0.50 17.66
CA ILE A 87 -5.46 -0.76 16.91
C ILE A 87 -6.34 -1.81 17.59
N GLY A 88 -6.38 -1.83 18.93
CA GLY A 88 -7.26 -2.72 19.68
C GLY A 88 -8.73 -2.45 19.34
N LYS A 89 -9.12 -1.16 19.27
CA LYS A 89 -10.48 -0.81 18.84
C LYS A 89 -10.76 -1.04 17.37
N CYS A 90 -9.76 -0.92 16.50
CA CYS A 90 -9.93 -1.28 15.09
C CYS A 90 -10.29 -2.77 14.99
N MET A 91 -9.50 -3.62 15.65
CA MET A 91 -9.74 -5.06 15.73
C MET A 91 -11.10 -5.39 16.34
N ASP A 92 -11.43 -4.82 17.51
CA ASP A 92 -12.73 -5.02 18.18
C ASP A 92 -13.91 -4.63 17.26
N GLY A 93 -13.77 -3.53 16.52
CA GLY A 93 -14.81 -3.05 15.61
C GLY A 93 -14.94 -3.94 14.37
N TRP A 94 -13.84 -4.49 13.88
CA TRP A 94 -13.84 -5.46 12.80
C TRP A 94 -14.51 -6.77 13.22
N GLU A 95 -14.06 -7.39 14.31
CA GLU A 95 -14.56 -8.68 14.83
C GLU A 95 -16.03 -8.64 15.27
N GLN A 96 -16.56 -7.47 15.61
CA GLN A 96 -18.00 -7.29 15.89
C GLN A 96 -18.88 -7.39 14.65
N ASN A 97 -18.33 -7.15 13.46
CA ASN A 97 -19.07 -7.09 12.20
C ASN A 97 -18.67 -8.21 11.22
N HIS A 98 -17.52 -8.84 11.43
CA HIS A 98 -16.93 -9.84 10.54
C HIS A 98 -16.38 -11.04 11.32
N ASP A 99 -16.46 -12.22 10.73
CA ASP A 99 -15.92 -13.49 11.24
C ASP A 99 -14.65 -13.95 10.49
N TYR A 100 -14.05 -13.05 9.71
CA TYR A 100 -12.84 -13.27 8.92
C TYR A 100 -11.91 -12.05 9.04
N SER A 101 -10.61 -12.21 8.76
CA SER A 101 -9.65 -11.10 8.74
C SER A 101 -9.85 -10.16 7.54
N ASP A 102 -9.67 -8.85 7.73
CA ASP A 102 -9.63 -7.88 6.62
C ASP A 102 -8.43 -8.16 5.67
N ALA A 103 -8.19 -7.31 4.67
CA ALA A 103 -6.99 -7.38 3.85
C ALA A 103 -5.76 -6.81 4.59
N ASP A 104 -4.58 -7.28 4.21
CA ASP A 104 -3.29 -6.74 4.64
C ASP A 104 -2.58 -5.95 3.52
N CYS A 105 -1.30 -5.65 3.75
CA CYS A 105 -0.48 -4.85 2.85
C CYS A 105 -0.30 -5.53 1.48
N ARG A 106 -0.01 -6.83 1.48
CA ARG A 106 0.27 -7.63 0.29
C ARG A 106 -1.00 -7.77 -0.53
N MET A 107 -2.12 -8.10 0.10
CA MET A 107 -3.41 -8.25 -0.57
C MET A 107 -3.87 -6.93 -1.19
N THR A 108 -3.76 -5.82 -0.44
CA THR A 108 -4.15 -4.48 -0.90
C THR A 108 -3.30 -4.01 -2.08
N ALA A 109 -1.97 -4.15 -1.99
CA ALA A 109 -1.07 -3.72 -3.06
C ALA A 109 -1.24 -4.57 -4.32
N PHE A 110 -1.42 -5.88 -4.16
CA PHE A 110 -1.64 -6.80 -5.28
C PHE A 110 -2.95 -6.49 -6.02
N LEU A 111 -4.04 -6.27 -5.28
CA LEU A 111 -5.32 -5.86 -5.85
C LEU A 111 -5.17 -4.60 -6.71
N LEU A 112 -4.54 -3.55 -6.16
CA LEU A 112 -4.42 -2.26 -6.84
C LEU A 112 -3.48 -2.29 -8.05
N LEU A 113 -2.56 -3.24 -8.11
CA LEU A 113 -1.58 -3.37 -9.21
C LEU A 113 -1.92 -4.48 -10.22
N ASP A 114 -2.98 -5.27 -10.01
CA ASP A 114 -3.30 -6.47 -10.83
C ASP A 114 -3.22 -6.25 -12.35
N GLY A 115 -3.75 -5.14 -12.88
CA GLY A 115 -3.74 -4.82 -14.32
C GLY A 115 -2.42 -4.29 -14.87
N VAL A 116 -1.45 -3.94 -14.02
CA VAL A 116 -0.13 -3.40 -14.41
C VAL A 116 1.04 -4.26 -13.94
N LEU A 117 0.85 -5.13 -12.97
CA LEU A 117 1.86 -6.08 -12.50
C LEU A 117 1.89 -7.30 -13.43
N ARG A 118 3.07 -7.64 -13.94
CA ARG A 118 3.29 -8.81 -14.80
C ARG A 118 4.42 -9.67 -14.25
N ALA A 119 4.39 -10.95 -14.59
CA ALA A 119 5.46 -11.91 -14.38
C ALA A 119 5.57 -12.81 -15.61
N GLU A 120 6.78 -13.20 -15.98
CA GLU A 120 7.02 -14.14 -17.08
C GLU A 120 6.78 -15.59 -16.66
N SER A 121 6.95 -15.89 -15.37
CA SER A 121 6.67 -17.20 -14.78
C SER A 121 6.29 -17.08 -13.31
N THR A 122 5.65 -18.13 -12.78
CA THR A 122 5.27 -18.22 -11.37
C THR A 122 5.61 -19.61 -10.82
N GLU A 123 5.74 -19.70 -9.51
CA GLU A 123 5.76 -20.97 -8.78
C GLU A 123 4.42 -21.70 -8.96
N GLY A 124 4.45 -23.04 -8.93
CA GLY A 124 3.25 -23.88 -9.11
C GLY A 124 2.45 -24.10 -7.83
N SER A 125 3.10 -24.02 -6.68
CA SER A 125 2.51 -24.04 -5.34
C SER A 125 3.42 -23.29 -4.37
N TYR A 126 2.84 -22.84 -3.26
CA TYR A 126 3.54 -22.23 -2.15
C TYR A 126 3.50 -23.17 -0.95
N GLU A 127 4.68 -23.53 -0.44
CA GLU A 127 4.85 -24.48 0.68
C GLU A 127 5.43 -23.80 1.94
N GLY A 128 5.51 -22.47 1.91
CA GLY A 128 6.08 -21.67 2.97
C GLY A 128 5.10 -21.35 4.11
N THR A 129 5.59 -20.67 5.15
CA THR A 129 4.77 -20.29 6.32
C THR A 129 4.52 -18.79 6.46
N TYR A 130 5.27 -17.94 5.76
CA TYR A 130 5.18 -16.47 5.90
C TYR A 130 3.93 -15.87 5.26
N LEU A 131 3.26 -16.60 4.37
CA LEU A 131 1.96 -16.23 3.79
C LEU A 131 0.80 -17.06 4.35
N MET A 132 0.97 -17.75 5.49
CA MET A 132 -0.05 -18.65 6.02
C MET A 132 -1.40 -17.93 6.23
N PHE A 133 -1.39 -16.75 6.85
CA PHE A 133 -2.61 -15.98 7.09
C PHE A 133 -3.19 -15.38 5.80
N ASP A 134 -2.34 -14.88 4.89
CA ASP A 134 -2.77 -14.38 3.59
C ASP A 134 -3.48 -15.46 2.79
N THR A 135 -2.85 -16.63 2.68
CA THR A 135 -3.37 -17.73 1.87
C THR A 135 -4.63 -18.34 2.49
N GLU A 136 -4.71 -18.42 3.82
CA GLU A 136 -5.93 -18.81 4.52
C GLU A 136 -7.08 -17.83 4.23
N ALA A 137 -6.84 -16.52 4.29
CA ALA A 137 -7.84 -15.52 3.98
C ALA A 137 -8.28 -15.60 2.50
N ILE A 138 -7.32 -15.61 1.57
CA ILE A 138 -7.55 -15.68 0.11
C ILE A 138 -8.34 -16.95 -0.28
N ASP A 139 -8.08 -18.08 0.37
CA ASP A 139 -8.76 -19.33 0.03
C ASP A 139 -10.21 -19.39 0.52
N ASN A 140 -10.49 -18.77 1.66
CA ASN A 140 -11.74 -19.01 2.41
C ASN A 140 -12.71 -17.82 2.43
N VAL A 141 -12.31 -16.64 1.96
CA VAL A 141 -13.15 -15.43 2.00
C VAL A 141 -13.46 -14.95 0.58
N ASP A 142 -14.75 -14.96 0.21
CA ASP A 142 -15.24 -14.57 -1.13
C ASP A 142 -14.81 -13.14 -1.54
N ARG A 143 -14.58 -12.26 -0.56
CA ARG A 143 -14.11 -10.89 -0.76
C ARG A 143 -12.78 -10.82 -1.52
N TYR A 144 -11.95 -11.87 -1.44
CA TYR A 144 -10.60 -11.91 -2.03
C TYR A 144 -10.51 -12.76 -3.31
N GLU A 145 -11.65 -13.08 -3.93
CA GLU A 145 -11.71 -13.97 -5.10
C GLU A 145 -10.83 -13.47 -6.26
N SER A 146 -10.75 -12.15 -6.49
CA SER A 146 -9.87 -11.59 -7.54
C SER A 146 -8.39 -11.89 -7.31
N ILE A 147 -7.93 -11.88 -6.05
CA ILE A 147 -6.56 -12.26 -5.70
C ILE A 147 -6.39 -13.77 -5.86
N LYS A 148 -7.40 -14.55 -5.49
CA LYS A 148 -7.41 -16.00 -5.58
C LYS A 148 -7.22 -16.49 -7.02
N GLU A 149 -7.82 -15.82 -8.00
CA GLU A 149 -7.64 -16.11 -9.43
C GLU A 149 -6.16 -16.02 -9.86
N ASN A 150 -5.38 -15.14 -9.23
CA ASN A 150 -3.95 -14.92 -9.49
C ASN A 150 -3.04 -15.37 -8.33
N LYS A 151 -3.50 -16.33 -7.50
CA LYS A 151 -2.82 -16.73 -6.26
C LYS A 151 -1.36 -17.17 -6.46
N ASN A 152 -1.05 -17.89 -7.54
CA ASN A 152 0.32 -18.34 -7.80
C ASN A 152 1.27 -17.15 -8.00
N MET A 153 0.82 -16.10 -8.67
CA MET A 153 1.62 -14.88 -8.84
C MET A 153 1.78 -14.15 -7.51
N PHE A 154 0.70 -14.03 -6.73
CA PHE A 154 0.72 -13.46 -5.38
C PHE A 154 1.76 -14.16 -4.50
N THR A 155 1.70 -15.50 -4.41
CA THR A 155 2.62 -16.26 -3.56
C THR A 155 4.04 -16.28 -4.10
N THR A 156 4.22 -16.24 -5.42
CA THR A 156 5.57 -16.10 -6.02
C THR A 156 6.20 -14.77 -5.65
N LEU A 157 5.44 -13.67 -5.67
CA LEU A 157 5.92 -12.32 -5.38
C LEU A 157 6.25 -12.12 -3.89
N TYR A 158 5.36 -12.56 -3.00
CA TYR A 158 5.46 -12.26 -1.57
C TYR A 158 6.02 -13.39 -0.71
N GLY A 159 6.08 -14.62 -1.24
CA GLY A 159 6.60 -15.77 -0.53
C GLY A 159 8.08 -15.61 -0.21
N GLU A 160 8.52 -16.20 0.90
CA GLU A 160 9.90 -16.13 1.35
C GLU A 160 10.88 -16.71 0.31
N LYS A 161 12.05 -16.10 0.22
CA LYS A 161 13.12 -16.48 -0.71
C LYS A 161 14.37 -16.82 0.07
N ASN A 162 14.89 -18.03 -0.14
CA ASN A 162 16.12 -18.49 0.50
C ASN A 162 17.30 -17.59 0.10
N VAL A 163 18.06 -17.16 1.09
CA VAL A 163 19.38 -16.56 0.89
C VAL A 163 20.33 -17.71 0.59
N THR A 164 20.98 -17.67 -0.57
CA THR A 164 21.94 -18.72 -0.95
C THR A 164 23.31 -18.45 -0.37
N ASP A 165 24.09 -19.51 -0.11
CA ASP A 165 25.45 -19.40 0.42
C ASP A 165 26.30 -18.38 -0.37
N GLY A 166 26.80 -17.36 0.34
CA GLY A 166 27.64 -16.30 -0.22
C GLY A 166 26.88 -15.18 -0.94
N SER A 167 25.55 -15.26 -1.05
CA SER A 167 24.71 -14.14 -1.47
C SER A 167 24.46 -13.17 -0.31
N ARG A 168 24.29 -11.89 -0.64
CA ARG A 168 23.92 -10.87 0.33
C ARG A 168 22.39 -10.82 0.41
N PRO A 169 21.77 -10.82 1.60
CA PRO A 169 20.31 -10.82 1.74
C PRO A 169 19.58 -9.73 0.93
N GLU A 170 20.19 -8.54 0.78
CA GLU A 170 19.62 -7.44 0.00
C GLU A 170 19.57 -7.66 -1.53
N ASN A 171 20.20 -8.72 -2.04
CA ASN A 171 20.11 -9.06 -3.46
C ASN A 171 19.00 -10.08 -3.73
N THR A 172 18.62 -10.88 -2.73
CA THR A 172 17.76 -12.05 -2.90
C THR A 172 16.39 -11.69 -3.47
N PHE A 173 15.77 -10.60 -3.02
CA PHE A 173 14.47 -10.17 -3.54
C PHE A 173 14.57 -9.67 -4.98
N SER A 174 15.59 -8.86 -5.31
CA SER A 174 15.84 -8.39 -6.67
C SER A 174 16.14 -9.54 -7.63
N ASP A 175 16.87 -10.56 -7.18
CA ASP A 175 17.18 -11.73 -7.99
C ASP A 175 15.95 -12.61 -8.22
N SER A 176 15.07 -12.73 -7.22
CA SER A 176 13.74 -13.35 -7.40
C SER A 176 12.89 -12.57 -8.41
N TRP A 177 12.88 -11.23 -8.34
CA TRP A 177 12.17 -10.39 -9.31
C TRP A 177 12.64 -10.63 -10.75
N LYS A 178 13.96 -10.66 -10.96
CA LYS A 178 14.56 -10.96 -12.27
C LYS A 178 14.25 -12.40 -12.72
N HIS A 179 14.32 -13.36 -11.81
CA HIS A 179 14.12 -14.78 -12.12
C HIS A 179 12.71 -15.05 -12.66
N TYR A 180 11.69 -14.48 -12.01
CA TYR A 180 10.29 -14.64 -12.42
C TYR A 180 9.84 -13.61 -13.46
N GLY A 181 10.72 -12.66 -13.83
CA GLY A 181 10.42 -11.63 -14.81
C GLY A 181 9.33 -10.66 -14.34
N PHE A 182 9.33 -10.31 -13.06
CA PHE A 182 8.37 -9.34 -12.52
C PHE A 182 8.60 -7.94 -13.08
N GLN A 183 7.52 -7.27 -13.50
CA GLN A 183 7.53 -5.91 -14.03
C GLN A 183 6.25 -5.19 -13.59
N VAL A 184 6.35 -3.88 -13.35
CA VAL A 184 5.20 -2.99 -13.20
C VAL A 184 5.13 -2.12 -14.45
N ASP A 185 4.15 -2.38 -15.30
CA ASP A 185 3.93 -1.70 -16.56
C ASP A 185 3.18 -0.38 -16.37
N SER A 186 3.77 0.53 -15.60
CA SER A 186 3.25 1.86 -15.34
C SER A 186 4.39 2.87 -15.19
N ASP A 187 4.18 4.09 -15.68
CA ASP A 187 5.08 5.23 -15.44
C ASP A 187 4.73 6.01 -14.16
N ARG A 188 3.54 5.75 -13.60
CA ARG A 188 3.01 6.42 -12.41
C ARG A 188 2.95 5.54 -11.17
N LEU A 189 2.61 4.26 -11.32
CA LEU A 189 2.45 3.31 -10.22
C LEU A 189 3.73 2.53 -9.98
N SER A 190 4.01 2.22 -8.73
CA SER A 190 5.12 1.35 -8.35
C SER A 190 4.76 0.56 -7.09
N LEU A 191 5.32 -0.63 -6.97
CA LEU A 191 5.29 -1.43 -5.74
C LEU A 191 6.49 -1.04 -4.89
N LEU A 192 6.25 -0.45 -3.72
CA LEU A 192 7.28 -0.22 -2.72
C LEU A 192 7.23 -1.37 -1.70
N SER A 193 8.38 -1.99 -1.42
CA SER A 193 8.48 -3.14 -0.52
C SER A 193 9.56 -2.94 0.51
N ILE A 194 9.21 -3.25 1.77
CA ILE A 194 10.14 -3.45 2.87
C ILE A 194 10.31 -4.95 3.04
N VAL A 195 11.53 -5.43 2.81
CA VAL A 195 11.90 -6.83 2.88
C VAL A 195 12.76 -7.06 4.12
N ILE A 196 12.35 -8.03 4.92
CA ILE A 196 12.99 -8.40 6.18
C ILE A 196 13.80 -9.68 5.95
N TYR A 197 14.98 -9.75 6.54
CA TYR A 197 15.79 -10.95 6.58
C TYR A 197 15.55 -11.69 7.90
N ASP A 198 15.18 -12.98 7.81
CA ASP A 198 15.14 -13.88 8.95
C ASP A 198 16.46 -14.69 9.00
N PRO A 199 17.35 -14.40 9.96
CA PRO A 199 18.64 -15.08 10.08
C PRO A 199 18.52 -16.52 10.60
N TYR A 200 17.39 -16.90 11.21
CA TYR A 200 17.19 -18.26 11.72
C TYR A 200 16.84 -19.25 10.62
N SER A 201 16.05 -18.79 9.65
CA SER A 201 15.60 -19.58 8.50
C SER A 201 16.42 -19.33 7.23
N ASP A 202 17.29 -18.32 7.26
CA ASP A 202 18.09 -17.85 6.12
C ASP A 202 17.24 -17.51 4.89
N VAL A 203 16.15 -16.76 5.13
CA VAL A 203 15.23 -16.31 4.09
C VAL A 203 15.02 -14.81 4.17
N VAL A 204 14.66 -14.21 3.04
CA VAL A 204 14.05 -12.87 3.01
C VAL A 204 12.57 -12.98 2.68
N PHE A 205 11.75 -12.11 3.25
CA PHE A 205 10.32 -12.05 2.98
C PHE A 205 9.84 -10.60 2.98
N VAL A 206 8.73 -10.34 2.28
CA VAL A 206 8.12 -9.01 2.24
C VAL A 206 7.39 -8.79 3.55
N GLY A 207 7.99 -8.01 4.46
CA GLY A 207 7.40 -7.66 5.74
C GLY A 207 6.36 -6.54 5.63
N HIS A 208 6.49 -5.68 4.62
CA HIS A 208 5.48 -4.66 4.31
C HIS A 208 5.56 -4.22 2.85
N THR A 209 4.42 -3.82 2.28
CA THR A 209 4.37 -3.28 0.92
C THR A 209 3.22 -2.29 0.73
N GLY A 210 3.29 -1.48 -0.31
CA GLY A 210 2.22 -0.57 -0.68
C GLY A 210 2.39 -0.05 -2.10
N VAL A 211 1.40 0.71 -2.54
CA VAL A 211 1.38 1.33 -3.87
C VAL A 211 1.89 2.75 -3.78
N LEU A 212 2.96 3.04 -4.50
CA LEU A 212 3.51 4.37 -4.66
C LEU A 212 3.01 4.97 -5.98
N ILE A 213 2.39 6.14 -5.90
CA ILE A 213 2.01 6.94 -7.06
C ILE A 213 2.96 8.12 -7.17
N LYS A 214 3.61 8.26 -8.33
CA LYS A 214 4.49 9.37 -8.65
C LYS A 214 3.72 10.51 -9.32
N TYR A 215 3.88 11.72 -8.78
CA TYR A 215 3.50 12.98 -9.42
C TYR A 215 4.76 13.79 -9.77
N SER A 216 4.58 14.95 -10.40
CA SER A 216 5.67 15.86 -10.75
C SER A 216 6.42 16.42 -9.54
N ASP A 217 5.70 16.62 -8.44
CA ASP A 217 6.07 17.45 -7.30
C ASP A 217 5.87 16.75 -5.94
N TYR A 218 5.21 15.58 -5.93
CA TYR A 218 5.02 14.76 -4.74
C TYR A 218 4.91 13.27 -5.08
N TYR A 219 4.94 12.44 -4.03
CA TYR A 219 4.55 11.04 -4.06
C TYR A 219 3.34 10.82 -3.17
N LEU A 220 2.44 9.93 -3.57
CA LEU A 220 1.33 9.44 -2.76
C LEU A 220 1.54 7.94 -2.52
N PHE A 221 1.70 7.54 -1.27
CA PHE A 221 1.87 6.15 -0.87
C PHE A 221 0.61 5.62 -0.21
N ILE A 222 0.01 4.56 -0.75
CA ILE A 222 -1.21 3.92 -0.26
C ILE A 222 -0.85 2.54 0.29
N GLU A 223 -1.31 2.25 1.50
CA GLU A 223 -0.96 1.02 2.20
C GLU A 223 -2.02 0.60 3.23
N LYS A 224 -1.93 -0.65 3.65
CA LYS A 224 -2.72 -1.26 4.73
C LYS A 224 -1.75 -2.13 5.53
N ILE A 225 -1.15 -1.64 6.62
CA ILE A 225 0.03 -2.31 7.21
C ILE A 225 -0.25 -3.78 7.59
N ALA A 226 -1.35 -4.00 8.29
CA ALA A 226 -1.79 -5.31 8.75
C ALA A 226 -3.33 -5.37 8.78
N PHE A 227 -3.89 -6.55 9.03
CA PHE A 227 -5.32 -6.82 9.04
C PHE A 227 -6.12 -5.88 9.97
N GLU A 228 -5.56 -5.57 11.13
CA GLU A 228 -6.19 -4.77 12.18
C GLU A 228 -5.88 -3.26 12.07
N GLN A 229 -4.91 -2.87 11.24
CA GLN A 229 -4.53 -1.46 11.10
C GLN A 229 -5.36 -0.74 10.05
N PRO A 230 -5.55 0.58 10.12
CA PRO A 230 -6.29 1.31 9.09
C PRO A 230 -5.66 1.24 7.71
N TYR A 231 -6.50 1.34 6.68
CA TYR A 231 -6.04 1.79 5.37
C TYR A 231 -5.51 3.22 5.52
N GLN A 232 -4.40 3.53 4.87
CA GLN A 232 -3.82 4.85 4.97
C GLN A 232 -3.21 5.30 3.65
N ALA A 233 -3.11 6.61 3.52
CA ALA A 233 -2.39 7.24 2.43
C ALA A 233 -1.50 8.36 2.97
N THR A 234 -0.27 8.44 2.45
CA THR A 234 0.74 9.42 2.86
C THR A 234 1.24 10.18 1.62
N LYS A 235 1.16 11.51 1.66
CA LYS A 235 1.75 12.43 0.68
C LYS A 235 3.07 12.99 1.20
N VAL A 236 4.10 12.94 0.37
CA VAL A 236 5.45 13.46 0.66
C VAL A 236 6.05 14.13 -0.57
N HIS A 237 7.03 15.01 -0.41
CA HIS A 237 7.71 15.63 -1.56
C HIS A 237 8.66 14.65 -2.27
N ASN A 238 9.27 13.74 -1.52
CA ASN A 238 10.34 12.88 -2.02
C ASN A 238 10.40 11.55 -1.25
N MET A 239 11.16 10.60 -1.79
CA MET A 239 11.30 9.27 -1.20
C MET A 239 11.97 9.29 0.18
N ASP A 240 12.90 10.20 0.45
CA ASP A 240 13.58 10.26 1.74
C ASP A 240 12.58 10.58 2.86
N GLU A 241 11.66 11.54 2.64
CA GLU A 241 10.56 11.85 3.58
C GLU A 241 9.65 10.63 3.84
N LEU A 242 9.33 9.85 2.79
CA LEU A 242 8.53 8.64 2.97
C LEU A 242 9.27 7.60 3.82
N LEU A 243 10.56 7.36 3.52
CA LEU A 243 11.37 6.41 4.26
C LEU A 243 11.59 6.86 5.71
N ASP A 244 11.72 8.17 5.96
CA ASP A 244 11.77 8.72 7.31
C ASP A 244 10.50 8.41 8.09
N ILE A 245 9.31 8.56 7.48
CA ILE A 245 8.03 8.20 8.10
C ILE A 245 7.95 6.68 8.36
N MET A 246 8.31 5.85 7.37
CA MET A 246 8.28 4.39 7.51
C MET A 246 9.25 3.90 8.59
N SER A 247 10.37 4.57 8.79
CA SER A 247 11.36 4.20 9.82
C SER A 247 10.87 4.39 11.26
N LEU A 248 9.78 5.13 11.46
CA LEU A 248 9.17 5.32 12.79
C LEU A 248 8.45 4.04 13.28
N ARG A 249 8.28 3.05 12.40
CA ARG A 249 7.59 1.78 12.67
C ARG A 249 8.57 0.73 13.19
N PRO A 250 8.60 0.45 14.50
CA PRO A 250 9.57 -0.46 15.09
C PRO A 250 9.44 -1.90 14.57
N GLU A 251 8.25 -2.31 14.09
CA GLU A 251 7.96 -3.66 13.59
C GLU A 251 8.78 -4.10 12.37
N TYR A 252 9.40 -3.16 11.66
CA TYR A 252 10.26 -3.48 10.52
C TYR A 252 11.68 -3.88 10.92
N PHE A 253 12.08 -3.58 12.16
CA PHE A 253 13.45 -3.74 12.60
C PHE A 253 13.59 -4.98 13.49
N GLY A 254 14.57 -5.80 13.15
CA GLY A 254 15.01 -6.91 13.97
C GLY A 254 15.87 -6.47 15.17
N GLU A 255 16.62 -7.41 15.73
CA GLU A 255 17.54 -7.17 16.84
C GLU A 255 18.73 -6.29 16.43
N GLU A 256 19.42 -5.72 17.42
CA GLU A 256 20.59 -4.88 17.16
C GLU A 256 21.69 -5.67 16.44
N GLY A 257 22.08 -5.20 15.26
CA GLY A 257 23.10 -5.85 14.43
C GLY A 257 22.56 -6.78 13.35
N GLU A 258 21.24 -7.06 13.34
CA GLU A 258 20.60 -7.77 12.25
C GLU A 258 20.59 -6.91 10.97
N ALA A 259 20.71 -7.58 9.82
CA ALA A 259 20.75 -6.90 8.53
C ALA A 259 19.34 -6.46 8.10
N GLY A 260 19.26 -5.30 7.45
CA GLY A 260 17.99 -4.77 6.96
C GLY A 260 17.28 -3.85 7.97
N PRO A 261 15.97 -3.60 7.76
CA PRO A 261 15.19 -4.08 6.64
C PRO A 261 15.57 -3.36 5.34
N PHE A 262 15.34 -4.02 4.21
CA PHE A 262 15.76 -3.56 2.88
C PHE A 262 14.58 -2.96 2.12
N VAL A 263 14.81 -1.84 1.44
CA VAL A 263 13.79 -1.10 0.69
C VAL A 263 13.96 -1.38 -0.80
N TYR A 264 12.87 -1.71 -1.47
CA TYR A 264 12.83 -1.92 -2.92
C TYR A 264 11.69 -1.15 -3.55
N CYS A 265 11.90 -0.68 -4.79
CA CYS A 265 10.85 -0.17 -5.65
C CYS A 265 10.84 -0.98 -6.94
N ASN A 266 9.72 -1.64 -7.25
CA ASN A 266 9.59 -2.55 -8.40
C ASN A 266 10.73 -3.59 -8.46
N GLY A 267 11.08 -4.18 -7.32
CA GLY A 267 12.15 -5.16 -7.20
C GLY A 267 13.58 -4.60 -7.24
N GLU A 268 13.77 -3.31 -7.52
CA GLU A 268 15.08 -2.66 -7.48
C GLU A 268 15.43 -2.22 -6.05
N TYR A 269 16.59 -2.65 -5.57
CA TYR A 269 17.09 -2.28 -4.24
C TYR A 269 17.42 -0.78 -4.18
N LEU A 270 16.76 -0.06 -3.26
CA LEU A 270 16.97 1.36 -3.03
C LEU A 270 17.96 1.62 -1.88
N GLY A 271 17.98 0.75 -0.87
CA GLY A 271 18.83 0.93 0.30
C GLY A 271 18.30 0.20 1.53
N THR A 272 19.03 0.34 2.63
CA THR A 272 18.62 -0.17 3.94
C THR A 272 17.86 0.93 4.68
N LEU A 273 16.68 0.61 5.21
CA LEU A 273 15.92 1.54 6.05
C LEU A 273 16.70 1.75 7.35
N LYS A 274 16.89 3.01 7.75
CA LYS A 274 17.60 3.32 8.99
C LYS A 274 16.58 3.67 10.05
N LYS A 275 16.71 3.08 11.23
CA LYS A 275 15.90 3.42 12.39
C LYS A 275 16.17 4.89 12.74
N ASN A 276 15.13 5.72 12.70
CA ASN A 276 15.22 7.08 13.24
C ASN A 276 15.23 6.97 14.77
N ILE A 277 16.37 7.32 15.39
CA ILE A 277 16.62 7.31 16.84
C ILE A 277 16.29 8.68 17.43
#